data_AF-A0A413VQY8-F1
#
_entry.id   AF-A0A413VQY8-F1
#
_cell.length_a   1.000
_cell.length_b   1.000
_cell.length_c   1.000
_cell.angle_alpha   90.00
_cell.angle_beta   90.00
_cell.angle_gamma   90.00
#
_symmetry.space_group_name_H-M   'P 1'
#
loop_
_entity.id
_entity.type
_entity.pdbx_description
1 polymer ?
#
loop_
_entity_poly.entity_id
_entity_poly.type
_entity_poly.pdbx_seq_one_letter_code
_entity_poly.pdbx_strand_id
1 'polypeptide(L)'
;MRRFVTFTVVFLCATIGLAQTKQSDQQAPKDSVLNRIDSLVQITNAWLEQIELDHSLKQRYKLYQTENIYTLLQLDTKTGMIEQVQWSLDSENEGSVTINNDDLNYGFGHGSGSFELYPTKNMYQFILLDKTSGRKWHVQWGMKTKERWIRRIY
;
A
#
# COMPACT_ATOMS: atom_id res chain seq x y z
N MET A 1 -84.82 36.08 11.21
CA MET A 1 -84.66 34.77 10.54
C MET A 1 -83.45 34.82 9.60
N ARG A 2 -82.75 33.68 9.43
CA ARG A 2 -81.89 33.25 8.30
C ARG A 2 -82.00 34.10 6.99
N ARG A 3 -80.95 34.36 6.17
CA ARG A 3 -79.70 33.60 5.84
C ARG A 3 -78.58 34.52 5.25
N PHE A 4 -77.37 33.97 5.09
CA PHE A 4 -76.12 34.55 4.53
C PHE A 4 -76.12 34.80 3.00
N VAL A 5 -75.21 35.66 2.49
CA VAL A 5 -73.98 35.32 1.70
C VAL A 5 -73.18 36.60 1.32
N THR A 6 -71.86 36.47 1.10
CA THR A 6 -70.83 37.52 0.82
C THR A 6 -70.36 37.50 -0.66
N PHE A 7 -69.40 38.25 -1.21
CA PHE A 7 -68.23 39.06 -0.75
C PHE A 7 -67.90 40.18 -1.79
N THR A 8 -66.71 40.81 -1.68
CA THR A 8 -66.04 41.81 -2.58
C THR A 8 -66.47 43.27 -2.37
N VAL A 9 -65.57 44.28 -2.32
CA VAL A 9 -64.61 44.75 -3.35
C VAL A 9 -63.47 45.64 -2.77
N VAL A 10 -62.24 45.53 -3.33
CA VAL A 10 -61.09 46.49 -3.37
C VAL A 10 -60.33 46.89 -2.08
N PHE A 11 -58.99 46.73 -2.12
CA PHE A 11 -58.04 47.87 -2.07
C PHE A 11 -56.72 47.57 -2.79
N LEU A 12 -56.19 48.54 -3.53
CA LEU A 12 -54.87 48.47 -4.17
C LEU A 12 -53.75 48.72 -3.13
N CYS A 13 -52.60 48.07 -3.31
CA CYS A 13 -51.32 48.76 -3.59
C CYS A 13 -50.19 47.74 -3.75
N ALA A 14 -49.51 47.76 -4.89
CA ALA A 14 -48.29 47.00 -5.10
C ALA A 14 -47.10 47.73 -4.45
N THR A 15 -46.43 47.11 -3.49
CA THR A 15 -45.05 47.43 -3.15
C THR A 15 -44.24 46.14 -3.14
N ILE A 16 -43.40 45.99 -4.17
CA ILE A 16 -42.41 44.90 -4.25
C ILE A 16 -41.28 45.23 -3.27
N GLY A 17 -41.47 44.83 -2.02
CA GLY A 17 -40.45 44.89 -0.98
C GLY A 17 -39.62 43.61 -0.98
N LEU A 18 -38.63 43.52 -1.88
CA LEU A 18 -37.58 42.50 -1.79
C LEU A 18 -36.68 42.79 -0.58
N ALA A 19 -37.13 42.40 0.61
CA ALA A 19 -36.31 42.36 1.81
C ALA A 19 -35.38 41.14 1.77
N GLN A 20 -34.46 41.12 0.80
CA GLN A 20 -33.27 40.27 0.90
C GLN A 20 -32.41 40.82 2.04
N THR A 21 -32.44 40.14 3.19
CA THR A 21 -31.46 40.35 4.26
C THR A 21 -30.06 40.16 3.68
N LYS A 22 -29.23 41.21 3.74
CA LYS A 22 -27.84 41.17 3.29
C LYS A 22 -27.02 40.19 4.13
N GLN A 23 -26.94 38.95 3.67
CA GLN A 23 -26.08 37.91 4.24
C GLN A 23 -25.47 37.03 3.13
N SER A 24 -24.93 37.66 2.07
CA SER A 24 -24.27 36.97 0.94
C SER A 24 -22.76 37.25 0.82
N ASP A 25 -22.32 38.48 1.11
CA ASP A 25 -21.02 38.95 0.58
C ASP A 25 -19.79 38.57 1.44
N GLN A 26 -20.00 38.15 2.70
CA GLN A 26 -18.92 37.70 3.59
C GLN A 26 -18.87 36.19 3.84
N GLN A 27 -19.93 35.45 3.48
CA GLN A 27 -20.02 34.00 3.69
C GLN A 27 -19.36 33.25 2.51
N ALA A 28 -19.79 33.55 1.28
CA ALA A 28 -19.30 32.88 0.07
C ALA A 28 -17.77 32.93 -0.13
N PRO A 29 -17.04 34.02 0.21
CA PRO A 29 -15.57 34.00 0.15
C PRO A 29 -14.96 33.01 1.15
N LYS A 30 -15.48 32.94 2.38
CA LYS A 30 -15.01 32.01 3.42
C LYS A 30 -15.27 30.56 3.02
N ASP A 31 -16.47 30.27 2.54
CA ASP A 31 -16.85 28.93 2.08
C ASP A 31 -15.95 28.50 0.90
N SER A 32 -15.62 29.42 -0.02
CA SER A 32 -14.68 29.15 -1.11
C SER A 32 -13.24 28.88 -0.64
N VAL A 33 -12.83 29.46 0.49
CA VAL A 33 -11.50 29.23 1.11
C VAL A 33 -11.48 27.90 1.86
N LEU A 34 -12.54 27.57 2.61
CA LEU A 34 -12.69 26.27 3.28
C LEU A 34 -12.67 25.13 2.27
N ASN A 35 -13.46 25.21 1.20
CA ASN A 35 -13.47 24.21 0.13
C ASN A 35 -12.08 24.03 -0.52
N ARG A 36 -11.28 25.11 -0.64
CA ARG A 36 -9.89 25.04 -1.11
C ARG A 36 -8.96 24.37 -0.10
N ILE A 37 -9.14 24.65 1.21
CA ILE A 37 -8.37 23.99 2.28
C ILE A 37 -8.67 22.49 2.30
N ASP A 38 -9.94 22.08 2.26
CA ASP A 38 -10.34 20.67 2.25
C ASP A 38 -9.77 19.94 1.02
N SER A 39 -9.85 20.58 -0.16
CA SER A 39 -9.23 20.07 -1.38
C SER A 39 -7.71 19.91 -1.24
N LEU A 40 -7.02 20.88 -0.65
CA LEU A 40 -5.56 20.81 -0.41
C LEU A 40 -5.20 19.72 0.59
N VAL A 41 -5.97 19.53 1.67
CA VAL A 41 -5.77 18.46 2.65
C VAL A 41 -5.96 17.09 2.00
N GLN A 42 -7.05 16.91 1.25
CA GLN A 42 -7.32 15.66 0.51
C GLN A 42 -6.20 15.33 -0.48
N ILE A 43 -5.77 16.32 -1.28
CA ILE A 43 -4.66 16.18 -2.22
C ILE A 43 -3.37 15.82 -1.47
N THR A 44 -3.05 16.51 -0.37
CA THR A 44 -1.81 16.27 0.40
C THR A 44 -1.79 14.86 1.00
N ASN A 45 -2.90 14.37 1.54
CA ASN A 45 -3.00 13.00 2.05
C ASN A 45 -2.78 11.97 0.93
N ALA A 46 -3.39 12.15 -0.24
CA ALA A 46 -3.18 11.26 -1.39
C ALA A 46 -1.72 11.27 -1.88
N TRP A 47 -1.03 12.42 -1.87
CA TRP A 47 0.41 12.48 -2.17
C TRP A 47 1.26 11.77 -1.11
N LEU A 48 0.92 11.88 0.18
CA LEU A 48 1.62 11.19 1.26
C LEU A 48 1.46 9.66 1.14
N GLU A 49 0.24 9.17 0.92
CA GLU A 49 -0.04 7.75 0.67
C GLU A 49 0.76 7.22 -0.54
N GLN A 50 0.80 7.98 -1.64
CA GLN A 50 1.59 7.63 -2.82
C GLN A 50 3.10 7.56 -2.52
N ILE A 51 3.64 8.55 -1.80
CA ILE A 51 5.06 8.59 -1.40
C ILE A 51 5.41 7.41 -0.49
N GLU A 52 4.55 7.09 0.48
CA GLU A 52 4.75 5.93 1.37
C GLU A 52 4.72 4.61 0.60
N LEU A 53 3.78 4.44 -0.33
CA LEU A 53 3.70 3.26 -1.20
C LEU A 53 4.94 3.12 -2.10
N ASP A 54 5.33 4.18 -2.80
CA ASP A 54 6.49 4.19 -3.69
C ASP A 54 7.78 3.91 -2.93
N HIS A 55 7.96 4.51 -1.74
CA HIS A 55 9.08 4.21 -0.87
C HIS A 55 9.05 2.77 -0.33
N SER A 56 7.87 2.27 0.04
CA SER A 56 7.67 0.91 0.56
C SER A 56 7.96 -0.18 -0.48
N LEU A 57 7.76 0.11 -1.77
CA LEU A 57 7.98 -0.82 -2.89
C LEU A 57 9.35 -0.66 -3.58
N LYS A 58 10.06 0.42 -3.31
CA LYS A 58 11.38 0.71 -3.88
C LYS A 58 12.38 -0.41 -3.57
N GLN A 59 13.00 -0.98 -4.61
CA GLN A 59 14.00 -2.05 -4.49
C GLN A 59 13.49 -3.30 -3.73
N ARG A 60 12.19 -3.61 -3.84
CA ARG A 60 11.57 -4.75 -3.15
C ARG A 60 12.25 -6.09 -3.39
N TYR A 61 12.64 -6.39 -4.62
CA TYR A 61 13.24 -7.68 -4.97
C TYR A 61 14.75 -7.60 -5.11
N LYS A 62 15.46 -8.58 -4.56
CA LYS A 62 16.92 -8.73 -4.67
C LYS A 62 17.28 -10.17 -4.97
N LEU A 63 18.11 -10.38 -6.00
CA LEU A 63 18.70 -11.67 -6.34
C LEU A 63 20.00 -11.90 -5.57
N TYR A 64 20.17 -13.13 -5.09
CA TYR A 64 21.38 -13.62 -4.43
C TYR A 64 21.93 -14.80 -5.24
N GLN A 65 23.23 -14.77 -5.53
CA GLN A 65 23.90 -15.88 -6.22
C GLN A 65 24.10 -17.06 -5.25
N THR A 66 24.02 -18.28 -5.77
CA THR A 66 24.47 -19.50 -5.08
C THR A 66 25.77 -19.98 -5.72
N GLU A 67 26.44 -20.98 -5.12
CA GLU A 67 27.62 -21.60 -5.76
C GLU A 67 27.24 -22.44 -7.01
N ASN A 68 25.96 -22.81 -7.16
CA ASN A 68 25.45 -23.33 -8.42
C ASN A 68 25.16 -22.15 -9.36
N ILE A 69 25.97 -21.99 -10.41
CA ILE A 69 25.87 -20.87 -11.37
C ILE A 69 24.49 -20.75 -12.04
N TYR A 70 23.75 -21.86 -12.16
CA TYR A 70 22.41 -21.89 -12.76
C TYR A 70 21.30 -21.49 -11.79
N THR A 71 21.60 -21.33 -10.49
CA THR A 71 20.59 -21.10 -9.44
C THR A 71 20.87 -19.81 -8.66
N LEU A 72 19.84 -18.96 -8.58
CA LEU A 72 19.79 -17.77 -7.73
C LEU A 72 18.63 -17.89 -6.74
N LEU A 73 18.68 -17.11 -5.66
CA LEU A 73 17.55 -16.89 -4.77
C LEU A 73 17.02 -15.47 -4.94
N GLN A 74 15.77 -15.34 -5.36
CA GLN A 74 15.03 -14.08 -5.33
C GLN A 74 14.42 -13.90 -3.94
N LEU A 75 14.78 -12.81 -3.26
CA LEU A 75 14.21 -12.41 -1.98
C LEU A 75 13.26 -11.22 -2.19
N ASP A 76 12.03 -11.35 -1.71
CA ASP A 76 11.18 -10.20 -1.39
C ASP A 76 11.70 -9.59 -0.07
N THR A 77 12.40 -8.47 -0.18
CA THR A 77 13.04 -7.79 0.96
C THR A 77 12.03 -7.11 1.89
N LYS A 78 10.74 -7.06 1.54
CA LYS A 78 9.66 -6.53 2.38
C LYS A 78 8.99 -7.63 3.21
N THR A 79 8.74 -8.80 2.63
CA THR A 79 7.99 -9.90 3.28
C THR A 79 8.87 -11.05 3.76
N GLY A 80 10.10 -11.18 3.27
CA GLY A 80 10.94 -12.35 3.53
C GLY A 80 10.53 -13.61 2.74
N MET A 81 9.66 -13.47 1.73
CA MET A 81 9.37 -14.54 0.77
C MET A 81 10.59 -14.82 -0.12
N ILE A 82 10.88 -16.09 -0.38
CA ILE A 82 12.04 -16.52 -1.18
C ILE A 82 11.58 -17.45 -2.29
N GLU A 83 12.04 -17.18 -3.50
CA GLU A 83 11.95 -18.09 -4.64
C GLU A 83 13.34 -18.53 -5.08
N GLN A 84 13.48 -19.82 -5.40
CA GLN A 84 14.63 -20.34 -6.14
C GLN A 84 14.38 -20.07 -7.62
N VAL A 85 15.27 -19.33 -8.27
CA VAL A 85 15.22 -19.00 -9.71
C VAL A 85 16.31 -19.79 -10.42
N GLN A 86 15.95 -20.45 -11.53
CA GLN A 86 16.86 -21.21 -12.37
C GLN A 86 16.83 -20.66 -13.81
N TRP A 87 18.02 -20.51 -14.40
CA TRP A 87 18.22 -20.10 -15.79
C TRP A 87 19.01 -21.16 -16.56
N SER A 88 18.86 -21.17 -17.88
CA SER A 88 19.42 -22.19 -18.77
C SER A 88 19.55 -21.63 -20.19
N LEU A 89 20.22 -22.36 -21.09
CA LEU A 89 20.12 -22.11 -22.55
C LEU A 89 18.92 -22.83 -23.19
N ASP A 90 18.27 -23.70 -22.42
CA ASP A 90 17.07 -24.44 -22.79
C ASP A 90 15.91 -23.99 -21.90
N SER A 91 14.88 -23.41 -22.52
CA SER A 91 13.69 -22.87 -21.87
C SER A 91 12.87 -23.91 -21.09
N GLU A 92 12.98 -25.20 -21.41
CA GLU A 92 12.31 -26.25 -20.62
C GLU A 92 12.95 -26.44 -19.24
N ASN A 93 14.18 -25.94 -19.07
CA ASN A 93 14.98 -26.01 -17.85
C ASN A 93 15.10 -24.64 -17.12
N GLU A 94 14.29 -23.65 -17.51
CA GLU A 94 14.17 -22.34 -16.83
C GLU A 94 12.92 -22.25 -15.96
N GLY A 95 12.96 -21.41 -14.91
CA GLY A 95 11.78 -21.09 -14.12
C GLY A 95 12.08 -20.69 -12.68
N SER A 96 11.03 -20.55 -11.87
CA SER A 96 11.15 -20.32 -10.43
C SER A 96 10.30 -21.31 -9.63
N VAL A 97 10.70 -21.54 -8.38
CA VAL A 97 9.94 -22.32 -7.41
C VAL A 97 10.05 -21.70 -6.02
N THR A 98 8.91 -21.50 -5.37
CA THR A 98 8.83 -20.90 -4.03
C THR A 98 9.49 -21.80 -2.98
N ILE A 99 10.30 -21.21 -2.10
CA ILE A 99 10.85 -21.85 -0.89
C ILE A 99 9.94 -21.57 0.30
N ASN A 100 9.44 -20.34 0.44
CA ASN A 100 8.42 -19.96 1.42
C ASN A 100 7.45 -18.92 0.86
N ASN A 101 6.16 -19.11 1.16
CA ASN A 101 5.06 -18.23 0.75
C ASN A 101 4.44 -17.48 1.94
N ASP A 102 5.09 -17.51 3.11
CA ASP A 102 4.65 -16.80 4.30
C ASP A 102 5.24 -15.39 4.34
N ASP A 103 4.42 -14.40 4.69
CA ASP A 103 4.93 -13.06 5.06
C ASP A 103 5.51 -13.10 6.48
N LEU A 104 6.84 -13.08 6.55
CA LEU A 104 7.63 -13.15 7.77
C LEU A 104 7.75 -11.81 8.49
N ASN A 105 7.15 -10.75 7.94
CA ASN A 105 7.16 -9.42 8.53
C ASN A 105 6.32 -9.36 9.82
N TYR A 106 5.18 -10.07 9.84
CA TYR A 106 4.15 -10.01 10.91
C TYR A 106 3.68 -8.58 11.23
N GLY A 107 3.70 -7.66 10.26
CA GLY A 107 3.26 -6.27 10.40
C GLY A 107 4.25 -5.29 11.04
N PHE A 108 5.50 -5.68 11.32
CA PHE A 108 6.48 -4.83 12.02
C PHE A 108 7.41 -4.02 11.11
N GLY A 109 7.36 -4.21 9.79
CA GLY A 109 8.34 -3.72 8.83
C GLY A 109 7.79 -2.56 7.99
N HIS A 110 8.56 -1.48 7.95
CA HIS A 110 8.18 -0.20 7.35
C HIS A 110 8.40 -0.09 5.83
N GLY A 111 8.86 -1.17 5.17
CA GLY A 111 9.02 -1.20 3.72
C GLY A 111 9.96 -2.29 3.22
N SER A 112 10.34 -2.16 1.95
CA SER A 112 11.40 -2.97 1.33
C SER A 112 12.75 -2.74 2.02
N GLY A 113 13.63 -3.73 1.90
CA GLY A 113 14.95 -3.72 2.54
C GLY A 113 14.98 -4.18 3.99
N SER A 114 13.86 -4.59 4.60
CA SER A 114 13.82 -5.18 5.95
C SER A 114 14.52 -6.55 6.01
N PHE A 115 14.40 -7.37 4.98
CA PHE A 115 14.99 -8.72 4.93
C PHE A 115 16.29 -8.77 4.11
N GLU A 116 17.25 -9.59 4.56
CA GLU A 116 18.54 -9.82 3.90
C GLU A 116 18.95 -11.29 4.02
N LEU A 117 19.50 -11.89 2.94
CA LEU A 117 20.05 -13.24 2.94
C LEU A 117 21.57 -13.21 3.10
N TYR A 118 22.09 -14.03 4.00
CA TYR A 118 23.52 -14.22 4.25
C TYR A 118 23.93 -15.65 3.87
N PRO A 119 24.90 -15.86 2.97
CA PRO A 119 25.36 -17.19 2.60
C PRO A 119 26.07 -17.87 3.78
N THR A 120 25.95 -19.20 3.86
CA THR A 120 26.76 -20.02 4.77
C THR A 120 27.90 -20.71 4.01
N LYS A 121 28.74 -21.49 4.69
CA LYS A 121 29.74 -22.36 4.04
C LYS A 121 29.15 -23.59 3.34
N ASN A 122 27.84 -23.81 3.44
CA ASN A 122 27.14 -24.86 2.71
C ASN A 122 26.37 -24.19 1.56
N MET A 123 26.71 -24.56 0.32
CA MET A 123 26.13 -23.98 -0.90
C MET A 123 24.59 -23.96 -0.94
N TYR A 124 23.94 -24.90 -0.25
CA TYR A 124 22.48 -25.03 -0.22
C TYR A 124 21.81 -24.16 0.84
N GLN A 125 22.58 -23.52 1.75
CA GLN A 125 22.05 -22.95 2.99
C GLN A 125 22.41 -21.48 3.19
N PHE A 126 21.40 -20.70 3.59
CA PHE A 126 21.49 -19.29 3.90
C PHE A 126 20.88 -19.00 5.28
N ILE A 127 21.27 -17.88 5.88
CA ILE A 127 20.56 -17.28 7.01
C ILE A 127 19.78 -16.07 6.49
N LEU A 128 18.46 -16.12 6.62
CA LEU A 128 17.60 -14.95 6.45
C LEU A 128 17.60 -14.13 7.74
N LEU A 129 17.87 -12.84 7.64
CA LEU A 129 17.79 -11.88 8.73
C LEU A 129 16.69 -10.86 8.45
N ASP A 130 15.77 -10.71 9.40
CA ASP A 130 14.97 -9.50 9.54
C ASP A 130 15.83 -8.46 10.27
N LYS A 131 16.22 -7.40 9.57
CA LYS A 131 17.07 -6.32 10.09
C LYS A 131 16.31 -5.35 10.98
N THR A 132 14.97 -5.37 10.97
CA THR A 132 14.11 -4.52 11.82
C THR A 132 13.93 -5.13 13.20
N SER A 133 13.64 -6.43 13.28
CA SER A 133 13.37 -7.13 14.56
C SER A 133 14.53 -8.00 15.06
N GLY A 134 15.56 -8.23 14.24
CA GLY A 134 16.66 -9.15 14.53
C GLY A 134 16.32 -10.63 14.40
N ARG A 135 15.06 -11.00 14.09
CA ARG A 135 14.61 -12.39 13.87
C ARG A 135 15.42 -13.05 12.75
N LYS A 136 15.67 -14.36 12.89
CA LYS A 136 16.52 -15.12 11.96
C LYS A 136 15.86 -16.44 11.56
N TRP A 137 16.11 -16.87 10.33
CA TRP A 137 15.68 -18.17 9.83
C TRP A 137 16.83 -18.86 9.11
N HIS A 138 16.93 -20.17 9.30
CA HIS A 138 17.76 -21.04 8.48
C HIS A 138 16.96 -21.39 7.22
N VAL A 139 17.52 -21.08 6.06
CA VAL A 139 16.93 -21.33 4.74
C VAL A 139 17.74 -22.40 4.04
N GLN A 140 17.08 -23.34 3.38
CA GLN A 140 17.71 -24.26 2.45
C GLN A 140 16.99 -24.23 1.10
N TRP A 141 17.76 -24.25 0.01
CA TRP A 141 17.28 -24.45 -1.35
C TRP A 141 17.70 -25.82 -1.89
N GLY A 142 17.06 -26.29 -2.97
CA GLY A 142 17.39 -27.59 -3.55
C GLY A 142 16.45 -28.00 -4.68
N MET A 143 16.80 -29.06 -5.39
CA MET A 143 16.06 -29.49 -6.57
C MET A 143 14.75 -30.19 -6.21
N LYS A 144 14.72 -30.96 -5.10
CA LYS A 144 13.51 -31.66 -4.64
C LYS A 144 12.73 -30.81 -3.65
N THR A 145 11.41 -30.93 -3.63
CA THR A 145 10.53 -30.17 -2.72
C THR A 145 10.95 -30.31 -1.24
N LYS A 146 11.34 -31.51 -0.80
CA LYS A 146 11.82 -31.76 0.58
C LYS A 146 13.17 -31.12 0.93
N GLU A 147 13.91 -30.62 -0.08
CA GLU A 147 15.21 -29.96 0.09
C GLU A 147 15.04 -28.42 0.18
N ARG A 148 13.86 -27.88 -0.15
CA ARG A 148 13.49 -26.47 0.00
C ARG A 148 12.70 -26.27 1.29
N TRP A 149 13.22 -25.49 2.22
CA TRP A 149 12.54 -25.18 3.47
C TRP A 149 13.10 -23.92 4.16
N ILE A 150 12.31 -23.38 5.08
CA ILE A 150 12.71 -22.31 5.99
C ILE A 150 12.37 -22.70 7.43
N ARG A 151 13.23 -22.37 8.40
CA ARG A 151 13.02 -22.66 9.82
C ARG A 151 13.47 -21.52 10.70
N ARG A 152 12.58 -21.01 11.56
CA ARG A 152 12.87 -19.98 12.56
C ARG A 152 13.99 -20.44 13.50
N ILE A 153 14.94 -19.55 13.78
CA ILE A 153 15.96 -19.69 14.82
C ILE A 153 15.48 -18.87 16.03
N TYR A 154 15.64 -19.44 17.22
CA TYR A 154 15.32 -18.84 18.52
C TYR A 154 16.60 -18.66 19.33
#